data_AF-A0A1E7N8V5-F1
#
_entry.id   AF-A0A1E7N8V5-F1
#
_cell.length_a   1.000
_cell.length_b   1.000
_cell.length_c   1.000
_cell.angle_alpha   90.00
_cell.angle_beta   90.00
_cell.angle_gamma   90.00
#
_symmetry.space_group_name_H-M   'P 1'
#
loop_
_entity.id
_entity.type
_entity.pdbx_description
1 polymer ?
#
loop_
_entity_poly.entity_id
_entity_poly.type
_entity_poly.pdbx_seq_one_letter_code
_entity_poly.pdbx_strand_id
1 'polypeptide(L)' 'MGHPVPVAPEAVRDGQADLIEAITEAVHDGDDRTVRRLLARFAEVAGIADLYALRDALIHAERPARPPQQPA' A
#
# COMPACT_ATOMS: atom_id res chain seq x y z
N MET A 1 10.80 -17.27 -30.39
CA MET A 1 11.43 -16.47 -29.33
C MET A 1 10.35 -15.62 -28.68
N GLY A 2 9.75 -16.08 -27.58
CA GLY A 2 8.67 -15.36 -26.90
C GLY A 2 9.26 -14.25 -26.04
N HIS A 3 8.86 -13.00 -26.30
CA HIS A 3 9.20 -11.89 -25.44
C HIS A 3 8.41 -12.03 -24.12
N PRO A 4 9.05 -11.97 -22.94
CA PRO A 4 8.31 -11.86 -21.70
C PRO A 4 7.58 -10.52 -21.73
N VAL A 5 6.25 -10.58 -21.70
CA VAL A 5 5.40 -9.40 -21.52
C VAL A 5 5.82 -8.78 -20.18
N PRO A 6 6.34 -7.54 -20.13
CA PRO A 6 6.55 -6.88 -18.85
C PRO A 6 5.17 -6.75 -18.22
N VAL A 7 4.97 -7.36 -17.05
CA VAL A 7 3.74 -7.15 -16.28
C VAL A 7 3.64 -5.64 -16.07
N ALA A 8 2.62 -5.03 -16.66
CA ALA A 8 2.50 -3.58 -16.67
C ALA A 8 2.44 -3.10 -15.21
N PRO A 9 3.09 -1.97 -14.86
CA PRO A 9 3.04 -1.40 -13.52
C PRO A 9 1.61 -1.07 -13.07
N GLU A 10 0.66 -1.04 -13.99
CA GLU A 10 -0.77 -0.84 -13.76
C GLU A 10 -1.38 -2.03 -13.01
N ALA A 11 -1.15 -3.27 -13.45
CA ALA A 11 -1.68 -4.46 -12.78
C ALA A 11 -1.11 -4.67 -11.36
N VAL A 12 0.12 -4.19 -11.13
CA VAL A 12 0.73 -4.15 -9.79
C VAL A 12 0.04 -3.11 -8.90
N ARG A 13 -0.33 -1.96 -9.47
CA ARG A 13 -1.08 -0.90 -8.77
C ARG A 13 -2.53 -1.32 -8.45
N ASP A 14 -3.20 -2.02 -9.36
CA ASP A 14 -4.53 -2.60 -9.13
C ASP A 14 -4.49 -3.63 -7.98
N GLY A 15 -3.48 -4.50 -7.97
CA GLY A 15 -3.28 -5.46 -6.87
C GLY A 15 -2.90 -4.80 -5.53
N GLN A 16 -2.27 -3.63 -5.54
CA GLN A 16 -2.00 -2.85 -4.33
C GLN A 16 -3.25 -2.18 -3.78
N ALA A 17 -4.11 -1.64 -4.63
CA ALA A 17 -5.37 -1.02 -4.22
C ALA A 17 -6.30 -2.02 -3.54
N ASP A 18 -6.46 -3.21 -4.14
CA ASP A 18 -7.24 -4.32 -3.58
C ASP A 18 -6.70 -4.78 -2.20
N LEU A 19 -5.37 -4.82 -2.07
CA LEU A 19 -4.73 -5.17 -0.80
C LEU A 19 -4.95 -4.11 0.30
N ILE A 20 -4.96 -2.83 -0.06
CA ILE A 20 -5.24 -1.73 0.88
C ILE A 20 -6.70 -1.75 1.33
N GLU A 21 -7.62 -2.04 0.40
CA GLU A 21 -9.05 -2.19 0.69
C GLU A 21 -9.28 -3.34 1.69
N ALA A 22 -8.72 -4.52 1.43
CA ALA A 22 -8.82 -5.67 2.32
C ALA A 22 -8.25 -5.41 3.73
N ILE A 23 -7.17 -4.62 3.84
CA ILE A 23 -6.63 -4.20 5.15
C ILE A 23 -7.63 -3.30 5.88
N THR A 24 -8.22 -2.35 5.16
CA THR A 24 -9.20 -1.41 5.73
C THR A 24 -10.44 -2.14 6.24
N GLU A 25 -10.96 -3.09 5.48
CA GLU A 25 -12.09 -3.92 5.90
C GLU A 25 -11.76 -4.76 7.14
N ALA A 26 -10.59 -5.41 7.17
CA ALA A 26 -10.19 -6.22 8.33
C ALA A 26 -9.98 -5.38 9.60
N VAL A 27 -9.51 -4.13 9.48
CA VAL A 27 -9.42 -3.18 10.60
C VAL A 27 -10.82 -2.78 11.09
N HIS A 28 -11.74 -2.53 10.16
CA HIS A 28 -13.13 -2.17 10.52
C HIS A 28 -13.87 -3.33 11.20
N ASP A 29 -13.64 -4.57 10.76
CA ASP A 29 -14.20 -5.79 11.38
C ASP A 29 -13.55 -6.13 12.74
N GLY A 30 -12.37 -5.55 13.02
CA GLY A 30 -11.59 -5.84 14.22
C GLY A 30 -10.85 -7.18 14.17
N ASP A 31 -10.66 -7.75 12.98
CA ASP A 31 -9.97 -9.03 12.82
C ASP A 31 -8.44 -8.84 12.78
N ASP A 32 -7.85 -8.67 13.97
CA ASP A 32 -6.40 -8.46 14.16
C ASP A 32 -5.53 -9.51 13.45
N ARG A 33 -6.03 -10.76 13.36
CA ARG A 33 -5.31 -11.86 12.71
C ARG A 33 -5.18 -11.63 11.22
N THR A 34 -6.26 -11.21 10.57
CA THR A 34 -6.30 -10.91 9.14
C THR A 34 -5.52 -9.63 8.84
N VAL A 35 -5.68 -8.59 9.67
CA VAL A 35 -4.89 -7.36 9.56
C VAL A 35 -3.39 -7.66 9.57
N ARG A 36 -2.90 -8.43 10.55
CA ARG A 36 -1.48 -8.80 10.65
C ARG A 36 -0.99 -9.59 9.44
N ARG A 37 -1.82 -10.48 8.89
CA ARG A 37 -1.48 -11.28 7.69
C ARG A 37 -1.40 -10.42 6.44
N LEU A 38 -2.35 -9.50 6.25
CA LEU A 38 -2.39 -8.62 5.08
C LEU A 38 -1.27 -7.58 5.12
N LEU A 39 -0.94 -7.04 6.30
CA LEU A 39 0.22 -6.16 6.47
C LEU A 39 1.55 -6.85 6.14
N ALA A 40 1.73 -8.10 6.55
CA ALA A 40 2.91 -8.88 6.18
C ALA A 40 3.00 -9.07 4.66
N ARG A 41 1.88 -9.41 4.00
CA ARG A 41 1.81 -9.54 2.55
C ARG A 41 2.09 -8.21 1.83
N PHE A 42 1.61 -7.10 2.39
CA PHE A 42 1.87 -5.75 1.86
C PHE A 42 3.36 -5.41 1.92
N ALA A 43 4.03 -5.72 3.04
CA ALA A 43 5.47 -5.51 3.18
C ALA A 43 6.28 -6.33 2.16
N GLU A 44 5.89 -7.59 1.91
CA GLU A 44 6.51 -8.41 0.86
C GLU A 44 6.33 -7.81 -0.53
N VAL A 45 5.10 -7.40 -0.89
CA VAL A 45 4.79 -6.83 -2.21
C VAL A 45 5.49 -5.48 -2.43
N ALA A 46 5.58 -4.66 -1.38
CA ALA A 46 6.25 -3.37 -1.44
C ALA A 46 7.79 -3.50 -1.43
N GLY A 47 8.33 -4.70 -1.22
CA GLY A 47 9.77 -4.91 -1.01
C GLY A 47 10.29 -4.17 0.22
N ILE A 48 9.39 -3.80 1.13
CA ILE A 48 9.71 -3.04 2.34
C ILE A 48 10.16 -4.06 3.38
N ALA A 49 11.47 -4.32 3.40
CA ALA A 49 12.09 -5.13 4.45
C ALA A 49 12.10 -4.42 5.82
N ASP A 50 11.81 -3.11 5.83
CA ASP A 50 11.91 -2.26 7.02
C ASP A 50 10.54 -1.74 7.48
N LEU A 51 10.09 -2.21 8.64
CA LEU A 51 8.82 -1.81 9.23
C LEU A 51 8.73 -0.30 9.53
N TYR A 52 9.87 0.38 9.74
CA TYR A 52 9.93 1.81 10.00
C TYR A 52 9.62 2.61 8.73
N ALA A 53 10.18 2.21 7.59
CA ALA A 53 9.87 2.77 6.27
C ALA A 53 8.41 2.55 5.89
N LEU A 54 7.82 1.41 6.25
CA LEU A 54 6.39 1.16 6.05
C LEU A 54 5.54 2.13 6.88
N ARG A 55 5.85 2.30 8.16
CA ARG A 55 5.15 3.24 9.04
C ARG A 55 5.26 4.68 8.53
N ASP A 56 6.44 5.09 8.09
CA ASP A 56 6.69 6.41 7.53
C ASP A 56 5.86 6.65 6.27
N ALA A 57 5.84 5.69 5.34
CA ALA A 57 5.02 5.74 4.13
C ALA A 57 3.52 5.85 4.45
N LEU A 58 3.02 5.13 5.45
CA LEU A 58 1.63 5.23 5.90
C LEU A 58 1.31 6.62 6.47
N ILE A 59 2.16 7.15 7.35
CA ILE A 59 2.03 8.51 7.91
C ILE A 59 2.02 9.57 6.80
N HIS A 60 2.84 9.37 5.75
CA HIS A 60 2.92 10.28 4.62
C HIS A 60 1.76 10.12 3.62
N ALA A 61 1.18 8.93 3.49
CA ALA A 61 0.01 8.67 2.66
C ALA A 61 -1.27 9.32 3.23
N GLU A 62 -1.38 9.42 4.55
CA GLU A 62 -2.50 10.09 5.21
C GLU A 62 -2.47 11.62 5.08
N ARG A 63 -1.35 12.20 4.62
CA ARG A 63 -1.28 13.64 4.40
C ARG A 63 -1.95 13.94 3.06
N PRO A 64 -3.14 14.58 3.03
CA PRO A 64 -3.66 15.08 1.77
C PRO A 64 -2.60 16.03 1.24
N ALA A 65 -2.28 15.93 -0.04
CA ALA A 65 -1.48 16.92 -0.74
C ALA A 65 -2.21 18.27 -0.61
N ARG A 66 -1.98 18.97 0.50
CA ARG A 66 -2.46 20.33 0.68
C ARG A 66 -1.79 21.12 -0.44
N PRO A 67 -2.54 21.68 -1.40
CA PRO A 67 -1.93 22.47 -2.44
C PRO A 67 -1.08 23.56 -1.76
N PRO A 68 0.10 23.90 -2.28
CA PRO A 68 0.95 24.91 -1.69
C PRO A 68 0.10 26.17 -1.55
N GLN A 69 -0.16 26.59 -0.30
CA GLN A 69 -0.88 27.83 -0.06
C GLN A 69 0.05 28.94 -0.52
N GLN A 70 -0.18 29.42 -1.73
CA GLN A 70 0.52 30.56 -2.30
C GLN A 70 0.16 31.78 -1.43
N PRO A 71 1.14 32.43 -0.79
CA PRO A 71 0.89 33.69 -0.12
C PRO A 71 0.51 34.75 -1.16
N ALA A 72 -0.54 35.52 -0.84
CA ALA A 72 -1.05 36.64 -1.64
C ALA A 72 -0.09 37.84 -1.63
#